data_AF-A0A8K0CAD0-F1
#
_entry.id   AF-A0A8K0CAD0-F1
#
_cell.length_a   1.000
_cell.length_b   1.000
_cell.length_c   1.000
_cell.angle_alpha   90.00
_cell.angle_beta   90.00
_cell.angle_gamma   90.00
#
_symmetry.space_group_name_H-M   'P 1'
#
loop_
_entity.id
_entity.type
_entity.pdbx_description
1 polymer ?
#
loop_
_entity_poly.entity_id
_entity_poly.type
_entity_poly.pdbx_seq_one_letter_code
_entity_poly.pdbx_strand_id
1 'polypeptide(L)'
;MLFKKCFKNIKIILLEEIEKSNKNRSKTVSLQKLNNLYMCLVWNYRYLITFLQPSLLVIWISVMIIVICLFYILLLAYSLHEFKRDLFLEIRTYGILAMPIFVLTETEKLNCISEDILSFLFKYPISKLNPAEAAQVETLITTLHLQRPILKASDVFTVGTRLLASISGTVVTYVLVAL
;
A
#
# COMPACT_ATOMS: atom_id res chain seq x y z
N MET A 1 2.95 -0.37 10.49
CA MET A 1 4.10 -1.25 10.85
C MET A 1 3.67 -2.68 11.21
N LEU A 2 2.64 -2.88 12.05
CA LEU A 2 2.16 -4.21 12.46
C LEU A 2 1.67 -5.09 11.29
N PHE A 3 0.86 -4.55 10.39
CA PHE A 3 0.34 -5.29 9.22
C PHE A 3 1.44 -5.84 8.31
N LYS A 4 2.46 -5.03 8.01
CA LYS A 4 3.61 -5.44 7.20
C LYS A 4 4.40 -6.57 7.87
N LYS A 5 4.54 -6.52 9.20
CA LYS A 5 5.23 -7.57 9.98
C LYS A 5 4.42 -8.87 9.98
N CYS A 6 3.10 -8.79 10.15
CA CYS A 6 2.20 -9.95 10.01
C CYS A 6 2.27 -10.55 8.60
N PHE A 7 2.13 -9.75 7.55
CA PHE A 7 2.19 -10.24 6.17
C PHE A 7 3.55 -10.84 5.80
N LYS A 8 4.65 -10.24 6.26
CA LYS A 8 5.99 -10.81 6.05
C LYS A 8 6.17 -12.13 6.80
N ASN A 9 5.70 -12.22 8.04
CA ASN A 9 5.72 -13.47 8.79
C ASN A 9 4.90 -14.56 8.09
N ILE A 10 3.81 -14.18 7.42
CA ILE A 10 2.96 -15.12 6.69
C ILE A 10 3.63 -15.62 5.44
N LYS A 11 4.30 -14.74 4.70
CA LYS A 11 5.15 -15.15 3.58
C LYS A 11 6.23 -16.14 4.04
N ILE A 12 6.84 -15.91 5.20
CA ILE A 12 7.88 -16.80 5.77
C ILE A 12 7.26 -18.14 6.21
N ILE A 13 6.15 -18.12 6.95
CA ILE A 13 5.43 -19.33 7.37
C ILE A 13 4.98 -20.14 6.14
N LEU A 14 4.50 -19.47 5.08
CA LEU A 14 4.17 -20.09 3.80
C LEU A 14 5.37 -20.80 3.18
N LEU A 15 6.52 -20.13 3.13
CA LEU A 15 7.75 -20.70 2.59
C LEU A 15 8.19 -21.92 3.41
N GLU A 16 8.21 -21.82 4.74
CA GLU A 16 8.63 -22.90 5.64
C GLU A 16 7.66 -24.09 5.65
N GLU A 17 6.34 -23.86 5.66
CA GLU A 17 5.35 -24.94 5.65
C GLU A 17 5.33 -25.70 4.33
N ILE A 18 5.61 -25.03 3.21
CA ILE A 18 5.68 -25.67 1.89
C ILE A 18 6.97 -26.46 1.72
N GLU A 19 8.09 -25.93 2.22
CA GLU A 19 9.38 -26.65 2.23
C GLU A 19 9.30 -27.92 3.10
N LYS A 20 8.56 -27.85 4.22
CA LYS A 20 8.23 -29.02 5.05
C LYS A 20 7.17 -29.94 4.41
N SER A 21 6.21 -29.39 3.67
CA SER A 21 5.15 -30.13 2.97
C SER A 21 5.67 -31.03 1.85
N ASN A 22 6.77 -30.66 1.19
CA ASN A 22 7.47 -31.54 0.25
C ASN A 22 8.01 -32.83 0.90
N LYS A 23 8.04 -32.92 2.24
CA LYS A 23 8.54 -34.08 2.98
C LYS A 23 7.47 -34.96 3.66
N ASN A 24 6.20 -34.55 3.85
CA ASN A 24 5.18 -35.42 4.47
C ASN A 24 3.68 -35.05 4.27
N ARG A 25 2.83 -36.08 4.38
CA ARG A 25 1.42 -36.29 3.95
C ARG A 25 0.27 -35.42 4.51
N SER A 26 0.49 -34.34 5.26
CA SER A 26 -0.61 -33.52 5.83
C SER A 26 -0.73 -32.14 5.16
N LYS A 27 -1.19 -32.11 3.91
CA LYS A 27 -1.23 -30.90 3.05
C LYS A 27 -2.52 -30.07 3.19
N THR A 28 -3.64 -30.70 3.51
CA THR A 28 -4.97 -30.05 3.55
C THR A 28 -5.17 -29.15 4.77
N VAL A 29 -4.72 -29.60 5.95
CA VAL A 29 -4.91 -28.85 7.21
C VAL A 29 -4.08 -27.57 7.24
N SER A 30 -2.90 -27.55 6.61
CA SER A 30 -2.04 -26.35 6.54
C SER A 30 -2.58 -25.31 5.56
N LEU A 31 -3.04 -25.72 4.37
CA LEU A 31 -3.68 -24.82 3.40
C LEU A 31 -4.95 -24.15 3.96
N GLN A 32 -5.76 -24.90 4.72
CA GLN A 32 -6.95 -24.35 5.32
C GLN A 32 -6.65 -23.35 6.46
N LYS A 33 -5.63 -23.63 7.30
CA LYS A 33 -5.14 -22.68 8.30
C LYS A 33 -4.63 -21.40 7.65
N LEU A 34 -3.91 -21.53 6.54
CA LEU A 34 -3.40 -20.40 5.79
C LEU A 34 -4.53 -19.54 5.21
N ASN A 35 -5.54 -20.17 4.59
CA ASN A 35 -6.69 -19.45 4.08
C ASN A 35 -7.41 -18.68 5.19
N ASN A 36 -7.64 -19.32 6.35
CA ASN A 36 -8.26 -18.66 7.50
C ASN A 36 -7.43 -17.47 8.00
N LEU A 37 -6.11 -17.61 8.04
CA LEU A 37 -5.21 -16.53 8.45
C LEU A 37 -5.24 -15.37 7.46
N TYR A 38 -5.20 -15.65 6.15
CA TYR A 38 -5.33 -14.65 5.09
C TYR A 38 -6.65 -13.90 5.20
N MET A 39 -7.76 -14.63 5.38
CA MET A 39 -9.08 -14.03 5.60
C MET A 39 -9.08 -13.13 6.83
N CYS A 40 -8.55 -13.57 7.97
CA CYS A 40 -8.44 -12.72 9.16
C CYS A 40 -7.68 -11.41 8.90
N LEU A 41 -6.63 -11.43 8.06
CA LEU A 41 -5.89 -10.21 7.71
C LEU A 41 -6.65 -9.29 6.78
N VAL A 42 -7.32 -9.86 5.78
CA VAL A 42 -8.18 -9.07 4.90
C VAL A 42 -9.27 -8.39 5.72
N TRP A 43 -9.90 -9.11 6.64
CA TRP A 43 -10.92 -8.56 7.52
C TRP A 43 -10.38 -7.44 8.42
N ASN A 44 -9.22 -7.66 9.05
CA ASN A 44 -8.55 -6.62 9.84
C ASN A 44 -8.16 -5.41 8.99
N TYR A 45 -7.69 -5.63 7.77
CA TYR A 45 -7.32 -4.57 6.83
C TYR A 45 -8.56 -3.78 6.39
N ARG A 46 -9.65 -4.45 6.04
CA ARG A 46 -10.94 -3.81 5.72
C ARG A 46 -11.45 -2.99 6.89
N TYR A 47 -11.44 -3.54 8.10
CA TYR A 47 -11.86 -2.81 9.30
C TYR A 47 -11.04 -1.53 9.51
N LEU A 48 -9.72 -1.63 9.39
CA LEU A 48 -8.83 -0.47 9.48
C LEU A 48 -9.14 0.58 8.40
N ILE A 49 -9.38 0.15 7.15
CA ILE A 49 -9.69 1.06 6.05
C ILE A 49 -11.02 1.75 6.25
N THR A 50 -12.08 1.03 6.63
CA THR A 50 -13.40 1.63 6.82
C THR A 50 -13.34 2.79 7.81
N PHE A 51 -12.50 2.66 8.84
CA PHE A 51 -12.24 3.74 9.80
C PHE A 51 -11.35 4.85 9.24
N LEU A 52 -10.29 4.50 8.49
CA LEU A 52 -9.35 5.46 7.92
C LEU A 52 -9.87 6.20 6.68
N GLN A 53 -10.83 5.65 5.94
CA GLN A 53 -11.26 6.15 4.63
C GLN A 53 -11.70 7.62 4.60
N PRO A 54 -12.61 8.07 5.49
CA PRO A 54 -13.04 9.46 5.49
C PRO A 54 -11.93 10.40 5.98
N SER A 55 -11.15 9.97 6.98
CA SER A 55 -10.05 10.77 7.52
C SER A 55 -8.89 10.90 6.52
N LEU A 56 -8.60 9.86 5.75
CA LEU A 56 -7.58 9.87 4.69
C LEU A 56 -7.87 10.93 3.63
N LEU A 57 -9.13 11.05 3.19
CA LEU A 57 -9.48 12.06 2.19
C LEU A 57 -9.24 13.48 2.71
N VAL A 58 -9.69 13.76 3.94
CA VAL A 58 -9.47 15.07 4.59
C VAL A 58 -7.98 15.36 4.79
N ILE A 59 -7.21 14.37 5.25
CA ILE A 59 -5.75 14.48 5.40
C ILE A 59 -5.10 14.78 4.05
N TRP A 60 -5.45 14.06 2.99
CA TRP A 60 -4.88 14.25 1.67
C TRP A 60 -5.15 15.64 1.10
N ILE A 61 -6.40 16.11 1.18
CA ILE A 61 -6.77 17.46 0.75
C ILE A 61 -6.00 18.52 1.56
N SER A 62 -5.92 18.34 2.88
CA SER A 62 -5.21 19.27 3.76
C SER A 62 -3.72 19.33 3.43
N VAL A 63 -3.08 18.19 3.19
CA VAL A 63 -1.69 18.11 2.76
C VAL A 63 -1.48 18.81 1.41
N MET A 64 -2.39 18.63 0.44
CA MET A 64 -2.29 19.33 -0.85
C MET A 64 -2.33 20.84 -0.70
N ILE A 65 -3.30 21.36 0.07
CA ILE A 65 -3.43 22.80 0.32
C ILE A 65 -2.15 23.33 0.98
N ILE A 66 -1.64 22.65 2.00
CA ILE A 66 -0.41 23.05 2.70
C ILE A 66 0.79 23.06 1.75
N VAL A 67 0.94 22.04 0.91
CA VAL A 67 2.04 21.96 -0.06
C VAL A 67 1.97 23.10 -1.07
N ILE A 68 0.79 23.38 -1.63
CA ILE A 68 0.61 24.50 -2.57
C ILE A 68 0.95 25.84 -1.91
N CYS A 69 0.45 26.09 -0.69
CA CYS A 69 0.76 27.31 0.06
C CYS A 69 2.26 27.45 0.35
N LEU A 70 2.94 26.37 0.74
CA LEU A 70 4.38 26.40 1.02
C LEU A 70 5.20 26.67 -0.23
N PHE A 71 4.85 26.05 -1.36
CA PHE A 71 5.49 26.33 -2.64
C PHE A 71 5.29 27.78 -3.07
N TYR A 72 4.08 28.32 -2.90
CA TYR A 72 3.79 29.72 -3.22
C TYR A 72 4.63 30.69 -2.36
N ILE A 73 4.70 30.48 -1.05
CA ILE A 73 5.53 31.29 -0.14
C ILE A 73 7.01 31.21 -0.53
N LEU A 74 7.51 30.01 -0.85
CA LEU A 74 8.90 29.80 -1.29
C LEU A 74 9.22 30.59 -2.56
N LEU A 75 8.31 30.58 -3.54
CA LEU A 75 8.47 31.32 -4.80
C LEU A 75 8.39 32.83 -4.60
N LEU A 76 7.43 33.31 -3.79
CA LEU A 76 7.30 34.72 -3.46
C LEU A 76 8.59 35.23 -2.79
N ALA A 77 9.11 34.47 -1.82
CA ALA A 77 10.38 34.78 -1.14
C ALA A 77 11.57 34.81 -2.12
N TYR A 78 11.58 33.95 -3.14
CA TYR A 78 12.60 33.97 -4.18
C TYR A 78 12.48 35.20 -5.09
N SER A 79 11.25 35.59 -5.46
CA SER A 79 10.97 36.71 -6.36
C SER A 79 11.31 38.09 -5.76
N LEU A 80 11.16 38.25 -4.44
CA LEU A 80 11.37 39.54 -3.76
C LEU A 80 12.85 39.84 -3.46
N HIS A 81 13.79 38.98 -3.86
CA HIS A 81 15.24 39.12 -3.61
C HIS A 81 15.65 39.31 -2.12
N GLU A 82 14.73 39.26 -1.15
CA GLU A 82 14.99 39.36 0.30
C GLU A 82 15.61 38.09 0.91
N PHE A 83 16.38 37.33 0.12
CA PHE A 83 16.76 35.96 0.43
C PHE A 83 17.90 35.88 1.46
N LYS A 84 17.60 36.16 2.73
CA LYS A 84 18.19 35.34 3.80
C LYS A 84 17.52 33.99 3.67
N ARG A 85 18.23 33.05 3.04
CA ARG A 85 17.82 31.66 2.84
C ARG A 85 17.23 31.12 4.14
N ASP A 86 15.90 31.11 4.22
CA ASP A 86 15.19 30.66 5.41
C ASP A 86 15.20 29.13 5.39
N LEU A 87 16.34 28.59 5.84
CA LEU A 87 16.60 27.16 5.93
C LEU A 87 15.48 26.44 6.71
N PHE A 88 14.83 27.15 7.65
CA PHE A 88 13.73 26.60 8.42
C PHE A 88 12.48 26.35 7.56
N LEU A 89 12.15 27.28 6.66
CA LEU A 89 11.04 27.12 5.71
C LEU A 89 11.30 25.97 4.72
N GLU A 90 12.53 25.86 4.19
CA GLU A 90 12.93 24.77 3.32
C GLU A 90 12.79 23.41 4.04
N ILE A 91 13.37 23.26 5.23
CA ILE A 91 13.31 22.03 6.03
C ILE A 91 11.85 21.64 6.34
N ARG A 92 11.02 22.60 6.75
CA ARG A 92 9.60 22.36 7.05
C ARG A 92 8.84 21.87 5.82
N THR A 93 9.11 22.45 4.66
CA THR A 93 8.49 22.06 3.39
C THR A 93 8.86 20.63 3.00
N TYR A 94 10.15 20.27 3.08
CA TYR A 94 10.59 18.90 2.83
C TYR A 94 10.02 17.91 3.85
N GLY A 95 9.94 18.28 5.13
CA GLY A 95 9.34 17.43 6.17
C GLY A 95 7.87 17.12 5.90
N ILE A 96 7.10 18.12 5.47
CA ILE A 96 5.68 17.96 5.14
C ILE A 96 5.50 17.09 3.89
N LEU A 97 6.41 17.18 2.91
CA LEU A 97 6.39 16.31 1.72
C LEU A 97 6.82 14.86 2.00
N ALA A 98 7.73 14.65 2.94
CA ALA A 98 8.24 13.31 3.26
C ALA A 98 7.15 12.39 3.84
N MET A 99 6.22 12.93 4.64
CA MET A 99 5.14 12.17 5.27
C MET A 99 4.19 11.49 4.25
N PRO A 100 3.56 12.20 3.29
CA PRO A 100 2.70 11.58 2.29
C PRO A 100 3.47 10.61 1.40
N ILE A 101 4.72 10.92 1.02
CA ILE A 101 5.58 10.00 0.25
C ILE A 101 5.79 8.68 1.02
N PHE A 102 6.08 8.77 2.32
CA PHE A 102 6.25 7.59 3.17
C PHE A 102 4.97 6.75 3.23
N VAL A 103 3.81 7.38 3.45
CA VAL A 103 2.51 6.68 3.48
C VAL A 103 2.21 5.98 2.16
N LEU A 104 2.43 6.67 1.03
CA LEU A 104 2.21 6.08 -0.30
C LEU A 104 3.14 4.89 -0.56
N THR A 105 4.42 5.01 -0.19
CA THR A 105 5.42 3.96 -0.38
C THR A 105 5.10 2.73 0.47
N GLU A 106 4.64 2.90 1.71
CA GLU A 106 4.25 1.77 2.56
C GLU A 106 2.95 1.12 2.08
N THR A 107 2.02 1.89 1.51
CA THR A 107 0.80 1.36 0.89
C THR A 107 1.11 0.53 -0.35
N GLU A 108 2.04 1.00 -1.19
CA GLU A 108 2.50 0.27 -2.38
C GLU A 108 3.15 -1.07 -2.01
N LYS A 109 4.00 -1.09 -0.98
CA LYS A 109 4.60 -2.34 -0.49
C LYS A 109 3.54 -3.36 -0.06
N LEU A 110 2.42 -2.91 0.50
CA LEU A 110 1.32 -3.79 0.87
C LEU A 110 0.62 -4.37 -0.37
N ASN A 111 0.42 -3.56 -1.41
CA ASN A 111 -0.10 -4.01 -2.69
C ASN A 111 0.81 -5.06 -3.35
N CYS A 112 2.13 -4.86 -3.31
CA CYS A 112 3.10 -5.80 -3.88
C CYS A 112 3.11 -7.15 -3.15
N ILE A 113 2.91 -7.19 -1.83
CA ILE A 113 2.86 -8.45 -1.09
C ILE A 113 1.70 -9.33 -1.56
N SER A 114 0.55 -8.74 -1.89
CA SER A 114 -0.58 -9.48 -2.45
C SER A 114 -0.22 -10.12 -3.80
N GLU A 115 0.55 -9.42 -4.64
CA GLU A 115 1.02 -9.94 -5.94
C GLU A 115 2.10 -11.02 -5.77
N ASP A 116 2.98 -10.87 -4.78
CA ASP A 116 3.99 -11.88 -4.44
C ASP A 116 3.33 -13.20 -4.03
N ILE A 117 2.30 -13.16 -3.17
CA ILE A 117 1.57 -14.36 -2.74
C ILE A 117 0.87 -15.01 -3.95
N LEU A 118 0.26 -14.19 -4.81
CA LEU A 118 -0.47 -14.66 -5.98
C LEU A 118 0.48 -15.30 -7.02
N SER A 119 1.60 -14.63 -7.34
CA SER A 119 2.62 -15.17 -8.24
C SER A 119 3.27 -16.45 -7.71
N PHE A 120 3.37 -16.58 -6.38
CA PHE A 120 3.84 -17.78 -5.72
C PHE A 120 2.82 -18.94 -5.81
N LEU A 121 1.53 -18.67 -5.59
CA LEU A 121 0.47 -19.69 -5.75
C LEU A 121 0.36 -20.21 -7.18
N PHE A 122 0.60 -19.36 -8.19
CA PHE A 122 0.63 -19.79 -9.59
C PHE A 122 1.84 -20.66 -9.96
N LYS A 123 2.95 -20.56 -9.22
CA LYS A 123 4.12 -21.43 -9.39
C LYS A 123 3.97 -22.77 -8.67
N TYR A 124 2.92 -22.95 -7.88
CA TYR A 124 2.67 -24.19 -7.17
C TYR A 124 2.27 -25.30 -8.17
N PRO A 125 2.84 -26.51 -8.10
CA PRO A 125 2.58 -27.55 -9.09
C PRO A 125 1.20 -28.18 -8.88
N ILE A 126 0.15 -27.51 -9.36
CA ILE A 126 -1.27 -27.92 -9.24
C ILE A 126 -1.50 -29.34 -9.77
N SER A 127 -0.75 -29.75 -10.81
CA SER A 127 -0.81 -31.08 -11.43
C SER A 127 -0.44 -32.25 -10.50
N LYS A 128 0.20 -31.98 -9.36
CA LYS A 128 0.59 -33.00 -8.37
C LYS A 128 -0.33 -33.03 -7.13
N LEU A 129 -1.36 -32.19 -7.10
CA LEU A 129 -2.31 -32.12 -5.98
C LEU A 129 -3.53 -33.01 -6.20
N ASN A 130 -4.13 -33.43 -5.09
CA ASN A 130 -5.41 -34.13 -5.13
C ASN A 130 -6.51 -33.15 -5.60
N PRO A 131 -7.61 -33.60 -6.26
CA PRO A 131 -8.63 -32.69 -6.80
C PRO A 131 -9.23 -31.73 -5.76
N ALA A 132 -9.41 -32.21 -4.52
CA ALA A 132 -9.89 -31.39 -3.41
C ALA A 132 -8.89 -30.29 -3.00
N GLU A 133 -7.58 -30.56 -3.08
CA GLU A 133 -6.54 -29.58 -2.75
C GLU A 133 -6.34 -28.56 -3.87
N ALA A 134 -6.43 -29.01 -5.13
CA ALA A 134 -6.44 -28.13 -6.29
C ALA A 134 -7.60 -27.12 -6.21
N ALA A 135 -8.80 -27.60 -5.86
CA ALA A 135 -9.97 -26.74 -5.64
C ALA A 135 -9.77 -25.72 -4.49
N GLN A 136 -9.07 -26.11 -3.40
CA GLN A 136 -8.73 -25.19 -2.31
C GLN A 136 -7.75 -24.09 -2.76
N VAL A 137 -6.74 -24.46 -3.55
CA VAL A 137 -5.77 -23.50 -4.10
C VAL A 137 -6.45 -22.55 -5.09
N GLU A 138 -7.32 -23.04 -5.97
CA GLU A 138 -8.10 -22.20 -6.89
C GLU A 138 -9.04 -21.25 -6.13
N THR A 139 -9.69 -21.73 -5.08
CA THR A 139 -10.55 -20.89 -4.21
C THR A 139 -9.72 -19.80 -3.52
N LEU A 140 -8.51 -20.13 -3.06
CA LEU A 140 -7.60 -19.18 -2.43
C LEU A 140 -7.11 -18.12 -3.43
N ILE A 141 -6.72 -18.53 -4.64
CA ILE A 141 -6.34 -17.62 -5.73
C ILE A 141 -7.50 -16.67 -6.07
N THR A 142 -8.70 -17.20 -6.22
CA THR A 142 -9.91 -16.41 -6.51
C THR A 142 -10.19 -15.41 -5.39
N THR A 143 -10.05 -15.84 -4.13
CA THR A 143 -10.26 -14.99 -2.95
C THR A 143 -9.21 -13.88 -2.88
N LEU A 144 -7.93 -14.19 -3.16
CA LEU A 144 -6.85 -13.21 -3.26
C LEU A 144 -7.09 -12.17 -4.35
N HIS A 145 -7.65 -12.59 -5.49
CA HIS A 145 -8.01 -11.69 -6.58
C HIS A 145 -9.16 -10.75 -6.19
N LEU A 146 -10.22 -11.28 -5.58
CA LEU A 146 -11.41 -10.52 -5.21
C LEU A 146 -11.19 -9.62 -4.00
N GLN A 147 -10.35 -10.05 -3.06
CA GLN A 147 -10.13 -9.36 -1.79
C GLN A 147 -8.79 -8.65 -1.71
N ARG A 148 -8.27 -8.23 -2.87
CA ARG A 148 -7.01 -7.50 -2.94
C ARG A 148 -7.05 -6.27 -2.02
N PRO A 149 -6.05 -6.11 -1.13
CA PRO A 149 -6.05 -5.01 -0.17
C PRO A 149 -5.72 -3.69 -0.89
N ILE A 150 -6.76 -3.01 -1.39
CA ILE A 150 -6.62 -1.71 -2.07
C ILE A 150 -7.03 -0.61 -1.09
N LEU A 151 -6.12 0.31 -0.80
CA LEU A 151 -6.44 1.49 -0.02
C LEU A 151 -7.12 2.51 -0.93
N LYS A 152 -8.41 2.79 -0.67
CA LYS A 152 -9.16 3.85 -1.37
C LYS A 152 -9.44 4.99 -0.41
N ALA A 153 -9.37 6.23 -0.87
CA ALA A 153 -9.80 7.41 -0.11
C ALA A 153 -11.27 7.72 -0.46
N SER A 154 -12.20 7.27 0.39
CA SER A 154 -13.66 7.46 0.24
C SER A 154 -14.19 7.16 -1.17
N ASP A 155 -13.66 6.11 -1.82
CA ASP A 155 -13.97 5.70 -3.20
C ASP A 155 -13.72 6.74 -4.31
N VAL A 156 -13.15 7.91 -4.00
CA VAL A 156 -12.82 8.94 -4.99
C VAL A 156 -11.55 8.56 -5.76
N PHE A 157 -10.52 8.10 -5.05
CA PHE A 157 -9.26 7.70 -5.67
C PHE A 157 -8.57 6.58 -4.89
N THR A 158 -7.75 5.81 -5.60
CA THR A 158 -6.91 4.76 -5.02
C THR A 158 -5.61 5.38 -4.49
N VAL A 159 -5.30 5.13 -3.22
CA VAL A 159 -4.08 5.57 -2.57
C VAL A 159 -2.92 4.68 -3.00
N GLY A 160 -2.02 5.23 -3.81
CA GLY A 160 -0.83 4.53 -4.31
C GLY A 160 0.18 5.51 -4.89
N THR A 161 1.36 5.01 -5.25
CA THR A 161 2.47 5.84 -5.77
C THR A 161 2.09 6.65 -7.01
N ARG A 162 1.13 6.18 -7.80
CA ARG A 162 0.57 6.90 -8.95
C ARG A 162 -0.02 8.27 -8.59
N LEU A 163 -0.48 8.47 -7.36
CA LEU A 163 -0.95 9.78 -6.90
C LEU A 163 0.18 10.80 -6.87
N LEU A 164 1.43 10.42 -6.59
CA LEU A 164 2.55 11.36 -6.56
C LEU A 164 2.74 12.06 -7.91
N ALA A 165 2.60 11.31 -9.01
CA ALA A 165 2.71 11.86 -10.36
C ALA A 165 1.58 12.87 -10.67
N SER A 166 0.36 12.58 -10.22
CA SER A 166 -0.78 13.50 -10.39
C SER A 166 -0.61 14.76 -9.53
N ILE A 167 -0.16 14.61 -8.28
CA ILE A 167 0.09 15.70 -7.35
C ILE A 167 1.22 16.60 -7.87
N SER A 168 2.34 16.02 -8.30
CA SER A 168 3.48 16.79 -8.80
C SER A 168 3.10 17.59 -10.05
N GLY A 169 2.37 16.99 -10.98
CA GLY A 169 1.84 17.70 -12.15
C GLY A 169 0.94 18.86 -11.76
N THR A 170 0.00 18.62 -10.83
CA THR A 170 -0.95 19.64 -10.36
C THR A 170 -0.23 20.82 -9.69
N VAL A 171 0.69 20.55 -8.77
CA VAL A 171 1.47 21.59 -8.08
C VAL A 171 2.28 22.42 -9.08
N VAL A 172 2.96 21.77 -10.03
CA VAL A 172 3.73 22.47 -11.08
C VAL A 172 2.82 23.35 -11.93
N THR A 173 1.64 22.86 -12.35
CA THR A 173 0.69 23.64 -13.14
C THR A 173 0.20 24.88 -12.37
N TYR A 174 -0.22 24.73 -11.11
CA TYR A 174 -0.68 25.87 -10.31
C TYR A 174 0.43 26.89 -10.05
N VAL A 175 1.64 26.43 -9.78
CA VAL A 175 2.82 27.28 -9.62
C VAL A 175 3.10 28.07 -10.91
N LEU A 176 3.11 27.41 -12.07
CA LEU A 176 3.40 28.04 -13.36
C LEU A 176 2.33 29.03 -13.80
N VAL A 177 1.07 28.84 -13.42
CA VAL A 177 -0.03 29.77 -13.72
C VAL A 177 0.03 31.01 -12.81
N ALA A 178 0.54 30.86 -11.59
CA ALA A 178 0.63 31.95 -10.62
C ALA A 178 1.86 32.86 -10.81
N LEU A 179 2.84 32.43 -11.59
CA LEU A 179 4.05 33.16 -11.98
C LEU A 179 3.85 33.86 -13.33
#